data_AF-A0A813BJ08-F1
#
_entry.id   AF-A0A813BJ08-F1
#
_cell.length_a   1.000
_cell.length_b   1.000
_cell.length_c   1.000
_cell.angle_alpha   90.00
_cell.angle_beta   90.00
_cell.angle_gamma   90.00
#
_symmetry.space_group_name_H-M   'P 1'
#
loop_
_entity.id
_entity.type
_entity.pdbx_description
1 polymer ?
#
loop_
_entity_poly.entity_id
_entity_poly.type
_entity_poly.pdbx_seq_one_letter_code
_entity_poly.pdbx_strand_id
1 'polypeptide(L)'
;VDQVPGQQLGCWACRCQTKAPQERDWSPMWRAKVEELSLRGMTLRSLMSFYQETLLPMPGWNYAPSDHKTRDVVRRAIIPLTSREESAYAVSALNRDGPQRAQVMVTHNWGNCFKDLLAAIISDAVQESSFTLSANLLDEDCAFVCEILAQSGRLDDTYWICAFAVNQHICICHKNPYDRDPLTNELHPVCSCSSVNLVDPDGRSTASEVNKFDDMMHHLVEAGGCRQVIAVDQSLDLFQRAWCVAEIAEAKRLQMSQALKVTSKATILQRAQTLANLDISSMRAASDADKQLILDKITRSMSIEQFNAELRSLIFDRKSGLLASWHAMDSAEQLAEVGRLVRWGLADAGTGKVWKAWEAQE
;
A
#
# COMPACT_ATOMS: atom_id res chain seq x y z
N VAL A 1 20.71 -50.19 7.48
CA VAL A 1 21.61 -49.21 8.10
C VAL A 1 22.01 -48.24 7.00
N ASP A 2 21.38 -47.09 6.76
CA ASP A 2 20.20 -46.44 7.35
C ASP A 2 19.49 -45.69 6.22
N GLN A 3 18.17 -45.83 6.17
CA GLN A 3 17.29 -45.06 5.29
C GLN A 3 17.10 -43.68 5.91
N VAL A 4 17.49 -42.63 5.18
CA VAL A 4 17.14 -41.24 5.53
C VAL A 4 15.68 -41.01 5.12
N PRO A 5 14.78 -40.59 6.02
CA PRO A 5 13.38 -40.38 5.68
C PRO A 5 13.21 -39.11 4.84
N GLY A 6 12.49 -39.23 3.72
CA GLY A 6 12.06 -38.09 2.91
C GLY A 6 11.16 -37.15 3.70
N GLN A 7 11.64 -35.92 3.94
CA GLN A 7 10.80 -34.81 4.36
C GLN A 7 9.90 -34.42 3.18
N GLN A 8 8.62 -34.79 3.28
CA GLN A 8 7.55 -34.20 2.48
C GLN A 8 7.47 -32.70 2.82
N LEU A 9 7.94 -31.85 1.90
CA LEU A 9 7.61 -30.42 1.87
C LEU A 9 6.09 -30.31 1.70
N GLY A 10 5.40 -30.02 2.81
CA GLY A 10 3.95 -29.81 2.82
C GLY A 10 3.59 -28.57 2.03
N CYS A 11 2.85 -28.74 0.94
CA CYS A 11 2.22 -27.67 0.18
C CYS A 11 1.24 -26.87 1.06
N TRP A 12 1.33 -25.54 0.99
CA TRP A 12 0.50 -24.54 1.69
C TRP A 12 -1.01 -24.78 1.53
N ALA A 13 -1.43 -25.41 0.42
CA ALA A 13 -2.83 -25.70 0.13
C ALA A 13 -3.47 -26.76 1.07
N CYS A 14 -2.68 -27.58 1.77
CA CYS A 14 -3.22 -28.80 2.42
C CYS A 14 -3.29 -28.78 3.95
N ARG A 15 -2.74 -27.79 4.68
CA ARG A 15 -2.66 -27.86 6.16
C ARG A 15 -3.20 -26.65 6.95
N CYS A 16 -3.63 -25.57 6.30
CA CYS A 16 -4.25 -24.45 7.00
C CYS A 16 -5.72 -24.28 6.56
N GLN A 17 -6.54 -25.30 6.82
CA GLN A 17 -7.99 -25.10 6.99
C GLN A 17 -8.29 -24.70 8.44
N THR A 18 -7.56 -23.72 8.99
CA THR A 18 -8.09 -22.96 10.12
C THR A 18 -9.11 -22.02 9.50
N LYS A 19 -10.39 -22.36 9.66
CA LYS A 19 -11.52 -21.53 9.21
C LYS A 19 -11.23 -20.09 9.64
N ALA A 20 -11.12 -19.19 8.66
CA ALA A 20 -11.39 -17.77 8.88
C ALA A 20 -12.68 -17.66 9.72
N PRO A 21 -12.84 -16.64 10.58
CA PRO A 21 -14.15 -16.41 11.21
C PRO A 21 -15.18 -16.47 10.09
N GLN A 22 -16.02 -17.50 10.11
CA GLN A 22 -16.96 -17.70 9.02
C GLN A 22 -17.77 -16.41 8.97
N GLU A 23 -17.96 -15.81 7.79
CA GLU A 23 -18.85 -14.66 7.58
C GLU A 23 -20.23 -14.80 8.27
N ARG A 24 -20.57 -16.04 8.65
CA ARG A 24 -21.72 -16.48 9.43
C ARG A 24 -21.87 -15.84 10.82
N ASP A 25 -20.79 -15.36 11.46
CA ASP A 25 -20.87 -14.79 12.82
C ASP A 25 -20.80 -13.25 12.88
N TRP A 26 -20.66 -12.59 11.73
CA TRP A 26 -20.64 -11.12 11.71
C TRP A 26 -22.03 -10.53 11.94
N SER A 27 -22.08 -9.49 12.77
CA SER A 27 -23.28 -8.66 12.84
C SER A 27 -23.58 -8.04 11.46
N PRO A 28 -24.86 -7.78 11.13
CA PRO A 28 -25.22 -7.13 9.87
C PRO A 28 -24.49 -5.79 9.65
N MET A 29 -24.25 -5.03 10.72
CA MET A 29 -23.50 -3.76 10.65
C MET A 29 -22.04 -3.96 10.26
N TRP A 30 -21.39 -5.02 10.77
CA TRP A 30 -20.01 -5.33 10.41
C TRP A 30 -19.90 -5.67 8.92
N ARG A 31 -20.78 -6.55 8.43
CA ARG A 31 -20.81 -6.94 7.01
C ARG A 31 -21.08 -5.73 6.10
N ALA A 32 -22.06 -4.90 6.45
CA ALA A 32 -22.35 -3.69 5.69
C ALA A 32 -21.15 -2.74 5.62
N LYS A 33 -20.41 -2.58 6.72
CA LYS A 33 -19.20 -1.74 6.74
C LYS A 33 -18.05 -2.34 5.93
N VAL A 34 -17.87 -3.67 5.96
CA VAL A 34 -16.86 -4.37 5.14
C VAL A 34 -17.16 -4.19 3.65
N GLU A 35 -18.41 -4.37 3.24
CA GLU A 35 -18.85 -4.17 1.86
C GLU A 35 -18.67 -2.71 1.44
N GLU A 36 -19.09 -1.75 2.28
CA GLU A 36 -18.88 -0.33 2.03
C GLU A 36 -17.40 0.02 1.85
N LEU A 37 -16.52 -0.43 2.76
CA LEU A 37 -15.08 -0.18 2.69
C LEU A 37 -14.46 -0.72 1.39
N SER A 38 -14.96 -1.85 0.89
CA SER A 38 -14.50 -2.45 -0.37
C SER A 38 -14.83 -1.60 -1.60
N LEU A 39 -15.86 -0.73 -1.50
CA LEU A 39 -16.30 0.21 -2.54
C LEU A 39 -15.63 1.59 -2.43
N ARG A 40 -14.64 1.74 -1.54
CA ARG A 40 -13.87 2.99 -1.38
C ARG A 40 -12.55 2.97 -2.15
N GLY A 41 -12.53 2.29 -3.30
CA GLY A 41 -11.44 2.42 -4.26
C GLY A 41 -11.43 3.79 -4.93
N MET A 42 -10.26 4.21 -5.41
CA MET A 42 -10.12 5.40 -6.25
C MET A 42 -9.46 4.99 -7.56
N THR A 43 -9.95 5.55 -8.67
CA THR A 43 -9.32 5.39 -9.98
C THR A 43 -7.98 6.11 -10.00
N LEU A 44 -7.04 5.61 -10.80
CA LEU A 44 -5.76 6.28 -11.00
C LEU A 44 -5.96 7.70 -11.56
N ARG A 45 -7.00 7.93 -12.37
CA ARG A 45 -7.44 9.25 -12.82
C ARG A 45 -7.70 10.21 -11.67
N SER A 46 -8.51 9.79 -10.69
CA SER A 46 -8.84 10.62 -9.53
C SER A 46 -7.65 10.81 -8.59
N LEU A 47 -6.77 9.81 -8.47
CA LEU A 47 -5.50 9.96 -7.74
C LEU A 47 -4.57 10.99 -8.39
N MET A 48 -4.43 10.95 -9.72
CA MET A 48 -3.62 11.93 -10.46
C MET A 48 -4.23 13.34 -10.40
N SER A 49 -5.55 13.47 -10.50
CA SER A 49 -6.25 14.75 -10.34
C SER A 49 -6.09 15.31 -8.92
N PHE A 50 -6.18 14.47 -7.88
CA PHE A 50 -5.86 14.89 -6.51
C PHE A 50 -4.43 15.42 -6.41
N TYR A 51 -3.45 14.70 -6.96
CA TYR A 51 -2.05 15.13 -6.91
C TYR A 51 -1.84 16.47 -7.64
N GLN A 52 -2.30 16.57 -8.88
CA GLN A 52 -2.03 17.71 -9.75
C GLN A 52 -2.86 18.95 -9.43
N GLU A 53 -4.16 18.77 -9.23
CA GLU A 53 -5.12 19.88 -9.16
C GLU A 53 -5.41 20.29 -7.72
N THR A 54 -5.15 19.40 -6.75
CA THR A 54 -5.46 19.66 -5.34
C THR A 54 -4.21 19.82 -4.48
N LEU A 55 -3.27 18.87 -4.57
CA LEU A 55 -2.11 18.83 -3.67
C LEU A 55 -1.03 19.84 -4.07
N LEU A 56 -0.58 19.84 -5.33
CA LEU A 56 0.46 20.75 -5.81
C LEU A 56 0.11 22.25 -5.64
N PRO A 57 -1.12 22.72 -5.99
CA PRO A 57 -1.47 24.13 -5.86
C PRO A 57 -2.07 24.49 -4.49
N MET A 58 -1.91 23.64 -3.45
CA MET A 58 -2.62 23.82 -2.18
C MET A 58 -2.32 25.17 -1.51
N PRO A 59 -3.33 26.04 -1.28
CA PRO A 59 -3.09 27.34 -0.67
C PRO A 59 -2.55 27.22 0.75
N GLY A 60 -1.49 27.97 1.07
CA GLY A 60 -0.93 28.03 2.43
C GLY A 60 -0.14 26.78 2.85
N TRP A 61 0.17 25.88 1.91
CA TRP A 61 1.10 24.78 2.13
C TRP A 61 1.98 24.58 0.91
N ASN A 62 3.29 24.73 1.07
CA ASN A 62 4.24 24.45 -0.01
C ASN A 62 4.63 22.97 0.02
N TYR A 63 3.84 22.13 -0.65
CA TYR A 63 4.13 20.71 -0.74
C TYR A 63 5.43 20.46 -1.53
N ALA A 64 6.44 19.94 -0.82
CA ALA A 64 7.67 19.40 -1.39
C ALA A 64 7.58 17.86 -1.59
N PRO A 65 7.55 17.36 -2.84
CA PRO A 65 7.37 15.93 -3.14
C PRO A 65 8.44 15.00 -2.57
N SER A 66 9.67 15.49 -2.39
CA SER A 66 10.81 14.71 -1.90
C SER A 66 10.86 14.61 -0.37
N ASP A 67 10.21 15.53 0.35
CA ASP A 67 10.30 15.62 1.81
C ASP A 67 9.00 15.21 2.51
N HIS A 68 7.86 15.55 1.91
CA HIS A 68 6.55 15.28 2.53
C HIS A 68 6.14 13.82 2.37
N LYS A 69 5.79 13.25 3.51
CA LYS A 69 5.34 11.88 3.67
C LYS A 69 3.84 11.80 3.50
N THR A 70 3.34 10.57 3.34
CA THR A 70 1.89 10.34 3.23
C THR A 70 1.14 10.85 4.46
N ARG A 71 1.72 10.76 5.66
CA ARG A 71 1.13 11.36 6.88
C ARG A 71 0.92 12.87 6.77
N ASP A 72 1.83 13.58 6.10
CA ASP A 72 1.76 15.03 5.95
C ASP A 72 0.62 15.38 5.01
N VAL A 73 0.48 14.65 3.90
CA VAL A 73 -0.65 14.77 2.98
C VAL A 73 -1.98 14.44 3.67
N VAL A 74 -2.02 13.42 4.52
CA VAL A 74 -3.23 13.11 5.30
C VAL A 74 -3.62 14.28 6.20
N ARG A 75 -2.66 14.85 6.93
CA ARG A 75 -2.89 15.93 7.91
C ARG A 75 -3.17 17.28 7.27
N ARG A 76 -2.51 17.60 6.15
CA ARG A 76 -2.55 18.93 5.52
C ARG A 76 -3.52 19.04 4.36
N ALA A 77 -3.80 17.94 3.67
CA ALA A 77 -4.73 17.92 2.55
C ALA A 77 -5.99 17.12 2.88
N ILE A 78 -5.89 15.81 3.12
CA ILE A 78 -7.07 14.93 3.17
C ILE A 78 -8.04 15.32 4.29
N ILE A 79 -7.55 15.43 5.54
CA ILE A 79 -8.40 15.77 6.69
C ILE A 79 -9.06 17.17 6.52
N PRO A 80 -8.32 18.25 6.21
CA PRO A 80 -8.93 19.56 6.01
C PRO A 80 -9.98 19.58 4.89
N LEU A 81 -9.67 18.95 3.74
CA LEU A 81 -10.56 18.92 2.59
C LEU A 81 -11.89 18.21 2.87
N THR A 82 -11.86 17.12 3.64
CA THR A 82 -13.08 16.36 3.97
C THR A 82 -13.73 16.78 5.29
N SER A 83 -13.21 17.81 5.96
CA SER A 83 -13.68 18.23 7.30
C SER A 83 -15.15 18.64 7.35
N ARG A 84 -15.70 19.19 6.26
CA ARG A 84 -17.11 19.58 6.18
C ARG A 84 -18.06 18.40 6.11
N GLU A 85 -17.63 17.32 5.46
CA GLU A 85 -18.43 16.10 5.26
C GLU A 85 -18.14 15.05 6.32
N GLU A 86 -17.02 15.18 7.02
CA GLU A 86 -16.54 14.25 8.05
C GLU A 86 -16.44 12.80 7.54
N SER A 87 -16.02 12.66 6.28
CA SER A 87 -15.99 11.41 5.53
C SER A 87 -14.57 11.02 5.09
N ALA A 88 -14.41 9.78 4.62
CA ALA A 88 -13.21 9.37 3.90
C ALA A 88 -13.13 10.10 2.55
N TYR A 89 -11.92 10.43 2.09
CA TYR A 89 -11.75 11.15 0.82
C TYR A 89 -12.39 10.41 -0.35
N ALA A 90 -12.23 9.09 -0.42
CA ALA A 90 -12.75 8.25 -1.48
C ALA A 90 -14.27 8.32 -1.66
N VAL A 91 -15.03 8.70 -0.62
CA VAL A 91 -16.50 8.85 -0.69
C VAL A 91 -16.96 10.30 -0.55
N SER A 92 -16.01 11.24 -0.47
CA SER A 92 -16.34 12.66 -0.37
C SER A 92 -16.80 13.22 -1.72
N ALA A 93 -17.49 14.36 -1.71
CA ALA A 93 -17.90 15.03 -2.96
C ALA A 93 -16.72 15.50 -3.83
N LEU A 94 -15.49 15.50 -3.29
CA LEU A 94 -14.27 15.83 -4.01
C LEU A 94 -13.79 14.68 -4.91
N ASN A 95 -14.12 13.42 -4.56
CA ASN A 95 -13.83 12.28 -5.40
C ASN A 95 -14.96 12.08 -6.43
N ARG A 96 -14.62 12.14 -7.72
CA ARG A 96 -15.61 12.07 -8.81
C ARG A 96 -15.94 10.64 -9.25
N ASP A 97 -15.25 9.64 -8.69
CA ASP A 97 -15.45 8.25 -9.11
C ASP A 97 -16.78 7.65 -8.64
N GLY A 98 -17.38 8.20 -7.58
CA GLY A 98 -18.45 7.51 -6.85
C GLY A 98 -17.95 6.22 -6.18
N PRO A 99 -18.85 5.32 -5.74
CA PRO A 99 -18.46 4.03 -5.18
C PRO A 99 -17.74 3.16 -6.20
N GLN A 100 -16.47 2.84 -5.95
CA GLN A 100 -15.64 2.00 -6.81
C GLN A 100 -15.10 0.81 -6.04
N ARG A 101 -15.37 -0.40 -6.55
CA ARG A 101 -14.77 -1.60 -5.99
C ARG A 101 -13.29 -1.64 -6.35
N ALA A 102 -12.43 -1.73 -5.35
CA ALA A 102 -11.01 -1.78 -5.59
C ALA A 102 -10.59 -3.08 -6.30
N GLN A 103 -9.73 -2.94 -7.31
CA GLN A 103 -9.09 -4.05 -8.01
C GLN A 103 -7.71 -4.36 -7.41
N VAL A 104 -7.13 -3.35 -6.76
CA VAL A 104 -5.79 -3.41 -6.18
C VAL A 104 -5.83 -2.84 -4.77
N MET A 105 -5.39 -3.63 -3.79
CA MET A 105 -5.11 -3.10 -2.45
C MET A 105 -3.66 -2.62 -2.37
N VAL A 106 -3.45 -1.43 -1.83
CA VAL A 106 -2.11 -0.85 -1.67
C VAL A 106 -1.69 -0.94 -0.21
N THR A 107 -0.70 -1.77 0.07
CA THR A 107 0.00 -1.79 1.35
C THR A 107 1.17 -0.81 1.29
N HIS A 108 1.15 0.18 2.19
CA HIS A 108 2.17 1.22 2.25
C HIS A 108 2.40 1.69 3.69
N ASN A 109 3.53 2.33 3.94
CA ASN A 109 3.82 2.97 5.21
C ASN A 109 3.60 4.48 5.10
N TRP A 110 2.87 5.08 6.04
CA TRP A 110 2.65 6.53 6.06
C TRP A 110 3.90 7.36 6.31
N GLY A 111 5.00 6.72 6.71
CA GLY A 111 6.33 7.32 6.75
C GLY A 111 7.00 7.48 5.38
N ASN A 112 6.43 6.91 4.32
CA ASN A 112 6.97 6.99 2.96
C ASN A 112 6.60 8.34 2.34
N CYS A 113 7.50 8.86 1.50
CA CYS A 113 7.21 10.04 0.66
C CYS A 113 5.93 9.78 -0.14
N PHE A 114 5.03 10.77 -0.17
CA PHE A 114 3.74 10.59 -0.85
C PHE A 114 3.92 10.44 -2.37
N LYS A 115 4.89 11.16 -2.95
CA LYS A 115 5.30 10.97 -4.34
C LYS A 115 5.68 9.52 -4.63
N ASP A 116 6.48 8.88 -3.77
CA ASP A 116 6.93 7.51 -3.99
C ASP A 116 5.79 6.50 -3.92
N LEU A 117 4.80 6.74 -3.05
CA LEU A 117 3.56 5.96 -3.02
C LEU A 117 2.83 6.05 -4.37
N LEU A 118 2.65 7.28 -4.88
CA LEU A 118 2.00 7.49 -6.18
C LEU A 118 2.80 6.87 -7.33
N ALA A 119 4.13 7.04 -7.31
CA ALA A 119 5.04 6.43 -8.28
C ALA A 119 4.96 4.90 -8.28
N ALA A 120 4.85 4.27 -7.11
CA ALA A 120 4.66 2.82 -6.97
C ALA A 120 3.32 2.35 -7.55
N ILE A 121 2.27 3.15 -7.44
CA ILE A 121 0.95 2.87 -8.05
C ILE A 121 1.02 3.03 -9.57
N ILE A 122 1.68 4.07 -10.06
CA ILE A 122 1.88 4.28 -11.51
C ILE A 122 2.72 3.16 -12.11
N SER A 123 3.83 2.80 -11.46
CA SER A 123 4.70 1.71 -11.88
C SER A 123 3.96 0.37 -11.87
N ASP A 124 3.03 0.19 -10.94
CA ASP A 124 2.11 -0.93 -10.97
C ASP A 124 1.19 -0.93 -12.20
N ALA A 125 0.50 0.18 -12.46
CA ALA A 125 -0.41 0.31 -13.59
C ALA A 125 0.30 0.01 -14.93
N VAL A 126 1.52 0.50 -15.11
CA VAL A 126 2.34 0.29 -16.31
C VAL A 126 3.21 -0.99 -16.27
N GLN A 127 3.06 -1.81 -15.22
CA GLN A 127 3.71 -3.11 -15.04
C GLN A 127 5.25 -3.07 -14.93
N GLU A 128 5.79 -2.02 -14.31
CA GLU A 128 7.20 -1.87 -13.96
C GLU A 128 7.51 -2.42 -12.57
N SER A 129 8.69 -3.01 -12.38
CA SER A 129 9.12 -3.51 -11.06
C SER A 129 9.63 -2.37 -10.17
N SER A 130 10.40 -1.43 -10.75
CA SER A 130 10.87 -0.21 -10.10
C SER A 130 9.89 0.94 -10.27
N PHE A 131 9.85 1.87 -9.30
CA PHE A 131 9.11 3.12 -9.43
C PHE A 131 9.98 4.37 -9.68
N THR A 132 11.31 4.24 -9.86
CA THR A 132 12.19 5.41 -10.02
C THR A 132 11.83 6.26 -11.24
N LEU A 133 11.63 5.63 -12.40
CA LEU A 133 11.24 6.36 -13.61
C LEU A 133 9.92 7.12 -13.40
N SER A 134 8.92 6.48 -12.79
CA SER A 134 7.64 7.13 -12.47
C SER A 134 7.80 8.28 -11.47
N ALA A 135 8.68 8.14 -10.48
CA ALA A 135 8.98 9.19 -9.50
C ALA A 135 9.67 10.40 -10.16
N ASN A 136 10.65 10.17 -11.03
CA ASN A 136 11.35 11.24 -11.76
C ASN A 136 10.38 11.99 -12.68
N LEU A 137 9.55 11.26 -13.43
CA LEU A 137 8.55 11.88 -14.31
C LEU A 137 7.48 12.67 -13.53
N LEU A 138 7.12 12.25 -12.32
CA LEU A 138 6.23 13.02 -11.46
C LEU A 138 6.83 14.38 -11.03
N ASP A 139 8.15 14.47 -10.87
CA ASP A 139 8.83 15.73 -10.53
C ASP A 139 8.97 16.64 -11.77
N GLU A 140 9.28 16.05 -12.93
CA GLU A 140 9.56 16.81 -14.15
C GLU A 140 8.30 17.25 -14.91
N ASP A 141 7.39 16.31 -15.15
CA ASP A 141 6.21 16.54 -15.98
C ASP A 141 5.08 15.57 -15.62
N CYS A 142 4.34 15.93 -14.58
CA CYS A 142 3.21 15.14 -14.11
C CYS A 142 2.12 15.00 -15.20
N ALA A 143 1.91 16.01 -16.05
CA ALA A 143 0.91 15.97 -17.11
C ALA A 143 1.24 14.88 -18.14
N PHE A 144 2.52 14.76 -18.48
CA PHE A 144 3.02 13.71 -19.37
C PHE A 144 2.80 12.30 -18.80
N VAL A 145 2.92 12.10 -17.48
CA VAL A 145 2.56 10.82 -16.84
C VAL A 145 1.08 10.48 -17.06
N CYS A 146 0.18 11.47 -16.93
CA CYS A 146 -1.25 11.27 -17.21
C CYS A 146 -1.50 10.87 -18.68
N GLU A 147 -0.78 11.46 -19.63
CA GLU A 147 -0.87 11.09 -21.05
C GLU A 147 -0.46 9.63 -21.27
N ILE A 148 0.65 9.19 -20.68
CA ILE A 148 1.11 7.80 -20.79
C ILE A 148 0.10 6.83 -20.21
N LEU A 149 -0.47 7.14 -19.05
CA LEU A 149 -1.52 6.33 -18.42
C LEU A 149 -2.80 6.28 -19.27
N ALA A 150 -3.15 7.40 -19.90
CA ALA A 150 -4.30 7.49 -20.81
C ALA A 150 -4.09 6.60 -22.05
N GLN A 151 -2.94 6.73 -22.70
CA GLN A 151 -2.57 5.93 -23.88
C GLN A 151 -2.47 4.44 -23.55
N SER A 152 -2.05 4.10 -22.34
CA SER A 152 -1.99 2.72 -21.85
C SER A 152 -3.37 2.17 -21.43
N GLY A 153 -4.41 3.00 -21.40
CA GLY A 153 -5.76 2.61 -20.96
C GLY A 153 -5.84 2.22 -19.48
N ARG A 154 -4.98 2.80 -18.63
CA ARG A 154 -4.84 2.40 -17.21
C ARG A 154 -5.38 3.44 -16.22
N LEU A 155 -5.88 4.57 -16.70
CA LEU A 155 -6.43 5.63 -15.83
C LEU A 155 -7.61 5.16 -14.98
N ASP A 156 -8.34 4.13 -15.40
CA ASP A 156 -9.51 3.63 -14.69
C ASP A 156 -9.18 2.40 -13.81
N ASP A 157 -7.90 1.99 -13.73
CA ASP A 157 -7.45 1.02 -12.73
C ASP A 157 -7.75 1.57 -11.33
N THR A 158 -8.38 0.75 -10.48
CA THR A 158 -8.92 1.20 -9.19
C THR A 158 -8.13 0.65 -8.00
N TYR A 159 -7.66 1.56 -7.15
CA TYR A 159 -6.78 1.28 -6.02
C TYR A 159 -7.45 1.60 -4.68
N TRP A 160 -7.33 0.69 -3.72
CA TRP A 160 -7.67 0.94 -2.32
C TRP A 160 -6.42 1.38 -1.56
N ILE A 161 -6.44 2.61 -1.04
CA ILE A 161 -5.29 3.21 -0.34
C ILE A 161 -5.82 3.72 1.00
N CYS A 162 -5.29 3.21 2.12
CA CYS A 162 -5.87 3.47 3.44
C CYS A 162 -5.92 4.97 3.80
N ALA A 163 -4.97 5.78 3.31
CA ALA A 163 -4.97 7.22 3.48
C ALA A 163 -6.24 7.91 2.94
N PHE A 164 -6.79 7.40 1.83
CA PHE A 164 -7.97 7.94 1.16
C PHE A 164 -9.27 7.20 1.51
N ALA A 165 -9.18 5.89 1.70
CA ALA A 165 -10.33 5.02 1.88
C ALA A 165 -10.86 4.98 3.32
N VAL A 166 -9.99 5.19 4.32
CA VAL A 166 -10.40 5.25 5.74
C VAL A 166 -10.90 6.64 6.09
N ASN A 167 -11.97 6.71 6.88
CA ASN A 167 -12.45 7.97 7.41
C ASN A 167 -11.53 8.49 8.53
N GLN A 168 -10.66 9.43 8.17
CA GLN A 168 -9.67 9.98 9.09
C GLN A 168 -10.30 10.76 10.25
N HIS A 169 -11.55 11.21 10.11
CA HIS A 169 -12.29 11.98 11.13
C HIS A 169 -12.71 11.14 12.34
N ILE A 170 -12.92 9.83 12.14
CA ILE A 170 -13.21 8.91 13.24
C ILE A 170 -11.96 8.18 13.74
N CYS A 171 -10.78 8.45 13.15
CA CYS A 171 -9.53 7.78 13.52
C CYS A 171 -8.53 8.71 14.23
N ILE A 172 -8.11 9.81 13.58
CA ILE A 172 -6.92 10.56 14.02
C ILE A 172 -7.06 12.09 14.02
N CYS A 173 -8.14 12.65 13.47
CA CYS A 173 -8.20 14.07 13.10
C CYS A 173 -8.03 15.08 14.27
N HIS A 174 -8.42 14.74 15.51
CA HIS A 174 -8.47 15.69 16.63
C HIS A 174 -7.23 15.73 17.50
N LYS A 175 -6.27 14.83 17.27
CA LYS A 175 -5.01 14.79 18.02
C LYS A 175 -3.83 14.68 17.08
N ASN A 176 -2.87 15.57 17.27
CA ASN A 176 -1.57 15.50 16.62
C ASN A 176 -0.44 15.81 17.63
N PRO A 177 -0.06 14.83 18.46
CA PRO A 177 1.02 15.02 19.42
C PRO A 177 2.44 14.94 18.81
N TYR A 178 2.61 14.45 17.58
CA TYR A 178 3.94 14.13 17.04
C TYR A 178 4.21 14.51 15.58
N ASP A 179 3.20 14.50 14.70
CA ASP A 179 3.43 14.67 13.27
C ASP A 179 3.77 16.14 12.98
N ARG A 180 4.99 16.36 12.50
CA ARG A 180 5.54 17.68 12.16
C ARG A 180 5.80 17.78 10.68
N ASP A 181 5.56 18.96 10.13
CA ASP A 181 5.96 19.31 8.78
C ASP A 181 7.50 19.26 8.69
N PRO A 182 8.07 18.51 7.73
CA PRO A 182 9.51 18.26 7.67
C PRO A 182 10.33 19.49 7.33
N LEU A 183 9.73 20.52 6.70
CA LEU A 183 10.44 21.73 6.27
C LEU A 183 10.40 22.82 7.33
N THR A 184 9.26 22.97 8.00
CA THR A 184 9.03 24.03 9.01
C THR A 184 9.23 23.52 10.43
N ASN A 185 9.20 22.21 10.65
CA ASN A 185 9.22 21.54 11.96
C ASN A 185 8.02 21.91 12.87
N GLU A 186 6.99 22.53 12.30
CA GLU A 186 5.75 22.86 13.01
C GLU A 186 4.83 21.65 13.11
N LEU A 187 4.03 21.56 14.17
CA LEU A 187 3.00 20.52 14.27
C LEU A 187 1.91 20.78 13.22
N HIS A 188 1.49 19.72 12.53
CA HIS A 188 0.33 19.82 11.65
C HIS A 188 -0.93 20.22 12.43
N PRO A 189 -1.83 21.02 11.84
CA PRO A 189 -3.07 21.45 12.50
C PRO A 189 -3.96 20.26 12.81
N VAL A 190 -4.74 20.39 13.89
CA VAL A 190 -5.80 19.45 14.24
C VAL A 190 -7.13 19.91 13.64
N CYS A 191 -8.01 18.96 13.34
CA CYS A 191 -9.35 19.27 12.85
C CYS A 191 -10.23 19.82 13.99
N SER A 192 -11.27 20.58 13.63
CA SER A 192 -12.30 21.09 14.54
C SER A 192 -13.69 20.55 14.19
N CYS A 193 -13.75 19.39 13.54
CA CYS A 193 -15.02 18.79 13.14
C CYS A 193 -15.76 18.19 14.35
N SER A 194 -16.99 17.75 14.13
CA SER A 194 -17.86 17.24 15.20
C SER A 194 -17.68 15.75 15.48
N SER A 195 -16.97 15.03 14.61
CA SER A 195 -16.69 13.61 14.75
C SER A 195 -15.93 13.26 16.03
N VAL A 196 -16.05 12.01 16.47
CA VAL A 196 -15.30 11.52 17.64
C VAL A 196 -14.31 10.47 17.17
N ASN A 197 -13.02 10.64 17.49
CA ASN A 197 -12.04 9.59 17.24
C ASN A 197 -12.38 8.37 18.11
N LEU A 198 -12.62 7.25 17.43
CA LEU A 198 -13.02 6.01 18.07
C LEU A 198 -11.82 5.39 18.78
N VAL A 199 -12.10 4.81 19.95
CA VAL A 199 -11.14 3.98 20.69
C VAL A 199 -11.67 2.55 20.65
N ASP A 200 -10.88 1.63 20.11
CA ASP A 200 -11.27 0.25 19.86
C ASP A 200 -10.23 -0.72 20.47
N PRO A 201 -10.15 -0.79 21.81
CA PRO A 201 -9.04 -1.45 22.49
C PRO A 201 -9.04 -2.98 22.33
N ASP A 202 -10.19 -3.57 21.98
CA ASP A 202 -10.35 -5.01 21.77
C ASP A 202 -10.45 -5.39 20.28
N GLY A 203 -10.44 -4.40 19.37
CA GLY A 203 -10.54 -4.61 17.93
C GLY A 203 -11.91 -5.14 17.48
N ARG A 204 -12.99 -4.91 18.25
CA ARG A 204 -14.32 -5.48 17.98
C ARG A 204 -15.38 -4.44 17.65
N SER A 205 -15.05 -3.16 17.72
CA SER A 205 -15.99 -2.08 17.41
C SER A 205 -16.51 -2.18 15.97
N THR A 206 -17.84 -2.23 15.81
CA THR A 206 -18.48 -2.17 14.49
C THR A 206 -18.28 -0.80 13.81
N ALA A 207 -18.05 0.25 14.59
CA ALA A 207 -17.82 1.62 14.10
C ALA A 207 -16.38 1.85 13.63
N SER A 208 -15.41 1.10 14.16
CA SER A 208 -14.00 1.18 13.74
C SER A 208 -13.84 0.68 12.31
N GLU A 209 -13.12 1.39 11.46
CA GLU A 209 -12.87 0.96 10.07
C GLU A 209 -11.58 0.16 9.95
N VAL A 210 -10.61 0.44 10.81
CA VAL A 210 -9.26 -0.15 10.76
C VAL A 210 -9.21 -1.61 11.20
N ASN A 211 -10.17 -2.06 12.02
CA ASN A 211 -10.26 -3.45 12.46
C ASN A 211 -10.91 -4.40 11.43
N LYS A 212 -11.31 -3.88 10.26
CA LYS A 212 -12.03 -4.62 9.21
C LYS A 212 -11.16 -4.93 7.98
N PHE A 213 -9.87 -4.61 8.01
CA PHE A 213 -9.04 -4.69 6.80
C PHE A 213 -8.95 -6.11 6.25
N ASP A 214 -8.74 -7.11 7.12
CA ASP A 214 -8.64 -8.51 6.66
C ASP A 214 -9.95 -9.03 6.08
N ASP A 215 -11.06 -8.65 6.72
CA ASP A 215 -12.41 -9.01 6.28
C ASP A 215 -12.76 -8.33 4.94
N MET A 216 -12.31 -7.08 4.78
CA MET A 216 -12.41 -6.33 3.52
C MET A 216 -11.53 -6.93 2.43
N MET A 217 -10.32 -7.37 2.74
CA MET A 217 -9.46 -8.11 1.81
C MET A 217 -10.12 -9.39 1.34
N HIS A 218 -10.69 -10.18 2.26
CA HIS A 218 -11.42 -11.39 1.92
C HIS A 218 -12.58 -11.09 0.97
N HIS A 219 -13.40 -10.10 1.33
CA HIS A 219 -14.54 -9.68 0.50
C HIS A 219 -14.10 -9.20 -0.89
N LEU A 220 -13.00 -8.45 -1.01
CA LEU A 220 -12.46 -8.01 -2.29
C LEU A 220 -11.99 -9.18 -3.18
N VAL A 221 -11.36 -10.20 -2.58
CA VAL A 221 -10.93 -11.40 -3.30
C VAL A 221 -12.14 -12.19 -3.82
N GLU A 222 -13.14 -12.40 -2.97
CA GLU A 222 -14.37 -13.13 -3.35
C GLU A 222 -15.20 -12.41 -4.40
N ALA A 223 -15.28 -11.07 -4.31
CA ALA A 223 -16.13 -10.28 -5.20
C ALA A 223 -15.54 -10.01 -6.58
N GLY A 224 -14.22 -10.07 -6.76
CA GLY A 224 -13.62 -9.61 -8.03
C GLY A 224 -12.15 -9.94 -8.27
N GLY A 225 -11.51 -10.80 -7.47
CA GLY A 225 -10.12 -11.18 -7.69
C GLY A 225 -9.14 -10.01 -7.49
N CYS A 226 -9.18 -9.40 -6.31
CA CYS A 226 -8.28 -8.31 -5.94
C CYS A 226 -6.82 -8.77 -5.82
N ARG A 227 -5.89 -7.94 -6.29
CA ARG A 227 -4.44 -8.13 -6.13
C ARG A 227 -3.85 -7.11 -5.14
N GLN A 228 -2.62 -7.31 -4.70
CA GLN A 228 -1.95 -6.41 -3.77
C GLN A 228 -0.72 -5.77 -4.42
N VAL A 229 -0.55 -4.46 -4.18
CA VAL A 229 0.69 -3.73 -4.44
C VAL A 229 1.32 -3.37 -3.11
N ILE A 230 2.62 -3.65 -2.98
CA ILE A 230 3.41 -3.35 -1.79
C ILE A 230 4.37 -2.22 -2.17
N ALA A 231 4.04 -1.00 -1.75
CA ALA A 231 4.80 0.21 -2.07
C ALA A 231 5.86 0.47 -0.99
N VAL A 232 7.10 0.08 -1.27
CA VAL A 232 8.19 0.09 -0.27
C VAL A 232 9.09 1.30 -0.44
N ASP A 233 9.38 1.97 0.67
CA ASP A 233 10.32 3.08 0.74
C ASP A 233 11.79 2.65 0.59
N GLN A 234 12.66 3.62 0.31
CA GLN A 234 14.11 3.40 0.19
C GLN A 234 14.76 2.80 1.44
N SER A 235 14.20 3.07 2.63
CA SER A 235 14.69 2.49 3.90
C SER A 235 14.16 1.08 4.18
N LEU A 236 13.22 0.57 3.37
CA LEU A 236 12.48 -0.66 3.62
C LEU A 236 11.73 -0.65 4.97
N ASP A 237 11.42 0.54 5.49
CA ASP A 237 10.77 0.75 6.79
C ASP A 237 9.35 0.18 6.82
N LEU A 238 8.71 0.00 5.66
CA LEU A 238 7.45 -0.74 5.52
C LEU A 238 7.49 -2.10 6.23
N PHE A 239 8.58 -2.85 6.08
CA PHE A 239 8.72 -4.17 6.71
C PHE A 239 8.95 -4.10 8.22
N GLN A 240 9.15 -2.90 8.77
CA GLN A 240 9.23 -2.66 10.22
C GLN A 240 7.87 -2.21 10.80
N ARG A 241 6.80 -2.19 10.00
CA ARG A 241 5.43 -1.86 10.42
C ARG A 241 4.61 -3.14 10.55
N ALA A 242 4.16 -3.43 11.78
CA ALA A 242 3.43 -4.66 12.08
C ALA A 242 2.17 -4.81 11.22
N TRP A 243 1.41 -3.71 11.05
CA TRP A 243 0.21 -3.68 10.20
C TRP A 243 0.51 -4.01 8.73
N CYS A 244 1.52 -3.38 8.13
CA CYS A 244 1.89 -3.64 6.73
C CYS A 244 2.30 -5.10 6.52
N VAL A 245 3.06 -5.67 7.45
CA VAL A 245 3.49 -7.07 7.37
C VAL A 245 2.34 -8.04 7.56
N ALA A 246 1.39 -7.72 8.45
CA ALA A 246 0.17 -8.50 8.60
C ALA A 246 -0.68 -8.49 7.31
N GLU A 247 -0.85 -7.33 6.67
CA GLU A 247 -1.54 -7.22 5.37
C GLU A 247 -0.85 -8.04 4.26
N ILE A 248 0.48 -8.03 4.20
CA ILE A 248 1.25 -8.82 3.23
C ILE A 248 1.04 -10.33 3.44
N ALA A 249 1.08 -10.78 4.71
CA ALA A 249 0.86 -12.17 5.05
C ALA A 249 -0.59 -12.60 4.77
N GLU A 250 -1.56 -11.74 5.09
CA GLU A 250 -2.98 -11.99 4.84
C GLU A 250 -3.27 -12.08 3.34
N ALA A 251 -2.73 -11.16 2.52
CA ALA A 251 -2.86 -11.22 1.06
C ALA A 251 -2.33 -12.55 0.50
N LYS A 252 -1.18 -13.03 1.01
CA LYS A 252 -0.64 -14.34 0.64
C LYS A 252 -1.60 -15.46 1.03
N ARG A 253 -2.18 -15.40 2.24
CA ARG A 253 -3.19 -16.35 2.75
C ARG A 253 -4.41 -16.45 1.84
N LEU A 254 -4.86 -15.30 1.35
CA LEU A 254 -5.97 -15.18 0.40
C LEU A 254 -5.57 -15.48 -1.05
N GLN A 255 -4.33 -15.88 -1.31
CA GLN A 255 -3.79 -16.17 -2.64
C GLN A 255 -3.88 -14.98 -3.61
N MET A 256 -3.85 -13.75 -3.09
CA MET A 256 -3.78 -12.55 -3.91
C MET A 256 -2.46 -12.54 -4.70
N SER A 257 -2.52 -12.08 -5.95
CA SER A 257 -1.28 -11.74 -6.68
C SER A 257 -0.63 -10.54 -5.97
N GLN A 258 0.65 -10.63 -5.64
CA GLN A 258 1.38 -9.57 -4.91
C GLN A 258 2.48 -9.00 -5.81
N ALA A 259 2.52 -7.68 -5.95
CA ALA A 259 3.55 -6.96 -6.68
C ALA A 259 4.35 -6.05 -5.73
N LEU A 260 5.63 -6.37 -5.55
CA LEU A 260 6.54 -5.54 -4.77
C LEU A 260 7.10 -4.42 -5.65
N LYS A 261 6.90 -3.17 -5.21
CA LYS A 261 7.43 -1.97 -5.87
C LYS A 261 8.47 -1.32 -4.97
N VAL A 262 9.70 -1.24 -5.47
CA VAL A 262 10.84 -0.60 -4.79
C VAL A 262 11.46 0.47 -5.69
N THR A 263 12.24 1.37 -5.11
CA THR A 263 12.98 2.38 -5.88
C THR A 263 13.95 1.70 -6.85
N SER A 264 14.83 0.82 -6.39
CA SER A 264 15.76 0.13 -7.28
C SER A 264 16.17 -1.23 -6.75
N LYS A 265 16.76 -2.05 -7.64
CA LYS A 265 17.42 -3.30 -7.26
C LYS A 265 18.55 -3.06 -6.27
N ALA A 266 19.28 -1.96 -6.42
CA ALA A 266 20.37 -1.59 -5.52
C ALA A 266 19.87 -1.41 -4.08
N THR A 267 18.68 -0.84 -3.89
CA THR A 267 18.04 -0.70 -2.57
C THR A 267 17.86 -2.06 -1.89
N ILE A 268 17.35 -3.06 -2.61
CA ILE A 268 17.16 -4.42 -2.07
C ILE A 268 18.52 -5.04 -1.69
N LEU A 269 19.52 -4.94 -2.58
CA LEU A 269 20.84 -5.55 -2.34
C LEU A 269 21.56 -4.90 -1.15
N GLN A 270 21.55 -3.57 -1.06
CA GLN A 270 22.18 -2.83 0.03
C GLN A 270 21.52 -3.11 1.40
N ARG A 271 20.23 -3.47 1.39
CA ARG A 271 19.42 -3.64 2.61
C ARG A 271 18.97 -5.08 2.82
N ALA A 272 19.46 -6.05 2.07
CA ALA A 272 19.01 -7.45 2.17
C ALA A 272 19.12 -8.01 3.60
N GLN A 273 20.13 -7.56 4.36
CA GLN A 273 20.32 -7.95 5.75
C GLN A 273 19.22 -7.44 6.70
N THR A 274 18.63 -6.26 6.44
CA THR A 274 17.53 -5.74 7.27
C THR A 274 16.27 -6.59 7.10
N LEU A 275 16.08 -7.16 5.91
CA LEU A 275 14.99 -8.08 5.60
C LEU A 275 15.23 -9.50 6.15
N ALA A 276 16.48 -9.95 6.25
CA ALA A 276 16.80 -11.30 6.73
C ALA A 276 16.40 -11.54 8.19
N ASN A 277 16.43 -10.49 9.01
CA ASN A 277 16.20 -10.55 10.46
C ASN A 277 14.81 -10.03 10.88
N LEU A 278 13.83 -10.04 9.97
CA LEU A 278 12.48 -9.56 10.30
C LEU A 278 11.86 -10.38 11.44
N ASP A 279 11.29 -9.68 12.40
CA ASP A 279 10.57 -10.26 13.52
C ASP A 279 9.36 -9.38 13.87
N ILE A 280 8.15 -9.91 13.66
CA ILE A 280 6.89 -9.21 13.89
C ILE A 280 6.75 -8.69 15.33
N SER A 281 7.34 -9.38 16.31
CA SER A 281 7.30 -8.96 17.71
C SER A 281 8.15 -7.72 18.00
N SER A 282 9.10 -7.39 17.12
CA SER A 282 9.96 -6.20 17.22
C SER A 282 9.42 -5.01 16.41
N MET A 283 8.43 -5.24 15.54
CA MET A 283 7.90 -4.21 14.63
C MET A 283 7.11 -3.12 15.35
N ARG A 284 6.96 -1.97 14.68
CA ARG A 284 6.25 -0.79 15.17
C ARG A 284 4.77 -0.82 14.75
N ALA A 285 3.88 -0.45 15.65
CA ALA A 285 2.47 -0.15 15.37
C ALA A 285 2.15 1.32 15.75
N ALA A 286 0.89 1.73 15.61
CA ALA A 286 0.47 3.07 16.03
C ALA A 286 0.45 3.22 17.56
N SER A 287 0.11 2.13 18.26
CA SER A 287 0.21 2.00 19.71
C SER A 287 0.60 0.56 20.12
N ASP A 288 1.01 0.37 21.37
CA ASP A 288 1.28 -0.98 21.89
C ASP A 288 0.03 -1.86 21.93
N ALA A 289 -1.15 -1.26 22.14
CA ALA A 289 -2.42 -1.96 22.08
C ALA A 289 -2.68 -2.52 20.67
N ASP A 290 -2.46 -1.71 19.63
CA ASP A 290 -2.60 -2.17 18.24
C ASP A 290 -1.61 -3.30 17.92
N LYS A 291 -0.37 -3.18 18.39
CA LYS A 291 0.63 -4.23 18.23
C LYS A 291 0.17 -5.53 18.88
N GLN A 292 -0.37 -5.45 20.10
CA GLN A 292 -0.87 -6.62 20.81
C GLN A 292 -2.04 -7.26 20.07
N LEU A 293 -2.97 -6.48 19.50
CA LEU A 293 -4.08 -7.00 18.70
C LEU A 293 -3.58 -7.81 17.49
N ILE A 294 -2.55 -7.32 16.78
CA ILE A 294 -1.94 -8.04 15.66
C ILE A 294 -1.29 -9.34 16.14
N LEU A 295 -0.49 -9.28 17.22
CA LEU A 295 0.19 -10.46 17.77
C LEU A 295 -0.82 -11.50 18.28
N ASP A 296 -1.89 -11.07 18.96
CA ASP A 296 -2.99 -11.93 19.41
C ASP A 296 -3.69 -12.59 18.23
N LYS A 297 -3.90 -11.86 17.13
CA LYS A 297 -4.48 -12.42 15.91
C LYS A 297 -3.57 -13.49 15.31
N ILE A 298 -2.27 -13.25 15.21
CA ILE A 298 -1.30 -14.22 14.68
C ILE A 298 -1.30 -15.48 15.56
N THR A 299 -1.15 -15.31 16.87
CA THR A 299 -1.04 -16.39 17.86
C THR A 299 -2.29 -17.28 17.98
N ARG A 300 -3.47 -16.80 17.56
CA ARG A 300 -4.67 -17.65 17.42
C ARG A 300 -4.53 -18.73 16.35
N SER A 301 -3.66 -18.53 15.36
CA SER A 301 -3.53 -19.42 14.20
C SER A 301 -2.17 -20.11 14.08
N MET A 302 -1.09 -19.50 14.57
CA MET A 302 0.27 -20.03 14.52
C MET A 302 1.19 -19.36 15.54
N SER A 303 2.35 -19.94 15.83
CA SER A 303 3.34 -19.29 16.71
C SER A 303 4.01 -18.09 16.01
N ILE A 304 4.59 -17.17 16.79
CA ILE A 304 5.33 -16.01 16.26
C ILE A 304 6.54 -16.46 15.44
N GLU A 305 7.22 -17.52 15.87
CA GLU A 305 8.37 -18.09 15.18
C GLU A 305 7.95 -18.68 13.83
N GLN A 306 6.81 -19.38 13.79
CA GLN A 306 6.22 -19.90 12.57
C GLN A 306 5.86 -18.76 11.61
N PHE A 307 5.17 -17.73 12.09
CA PHE A 307 4.83 -16.55 11.30
C PHE A 307 6.08 -15.87 10.71
N ASN A 308 7.11 -15.66 11.53
CA ASN A 308 8.36 -15.04 11.09
C ASN A 308 9.10 -15.90 10.05
N ALA A 309 9.08 -17.23 10.20
CA ALA A 309 9.66 -18.14 9.21
C ALA A 309 8.89 -18.08 7.87
N GLU A 310 7.56 -18.06 7.93
CA GLU A 310 6.71 -17.93 6.74
C GLU A 310 6.89 -16.58 6.05
N LEU A 311 6.97 -15.48 6.81
CA LEU A 311 7.24 -14.14 6.28
C LEU A 311 8.58 -14.09 5.54
N ARG A 312 9.64 -14.66 6.12
CA ARG A 312 10.96 -14.72 5.45
C ARG A 312 10.88 -15.54 4.17
N SER A 313 10.17 -16.67 4.19
CA SER A 313 9.94 -17.46 2.98
C SER A 313 9.16 -16.68 1.92
N LEU A 314 8.12 -15.94 2.32
CA LEU A 314 7.33 -15.10 1.42
C LEU A 314 8.18 -14.02 0.75
N ILE A 315 9.16 -13.46 1.45
CA ILE A 315 10.02 -12.41 0.89
C ILE A 315 11.13 -13.02 0.00
N PHE A 316 11.83 -14.04 0.49
CA PHE A 316 13.10 -14.50 -0.08
C PHE A 316 13.05 -15.79 -0.89
N ASP A 317 11.91 -16.49 -0.95
CA ASP A 317 11.82 -17.69 -1.79
C ASP A 317 12.20 -17.35 -3.23
N ARG A 318 13.20 -18.05 -3.77
CA ARG A 318 13.81 -17.70 -5.06
C ARG A 318 12.86 -17.88 -6.25
N LYS A 319 11.82 -18.70 -6.10
CA LYS A 319 10.90 -19.05 -7.19
C LYS A 319 9.59 -18.29 -7.11
N SER A 320 9.12 -18.01 -5.91
CA SER A 320 7.76 -17.56 -5.62
C SER A 320 7.66 -16.47 -4.56
N GLY A 321 8.80 -16.02 -4.03
CA GLY A 321 8.86 -14.92 -3.07
C GLY A 321 8.72 -13.55 -3.73
N LEU A 322 8.48 -12.52 -2.93
CA LEU A 322 8.33 -11.14 -3.39
C LEU A 322 9.57 -10.61 -4.11
N LEU A 323 10.75 -11.14 -3.78
CA LEU A 323 12.01 -10.79 -4.42
C LEU A 323 12.37 -11.70 -5.61
N ALA A 324 11.53 -12.69 -5.98
CA ALA A 324 11.84 -13.63 -7.05
C ALA A 324 12.10 -12.92 -8.39
N SER A 325 11.26 -11.95 -8.77
CA SER A 325 11.44 -11.10 -9.97
C SER A 325 12.68 -10.20 -9.92
N TRP A 326 13.33 -10.08 -8.75
CA TRP A 326 14.55 -9.29 -8.60
C TRP A 326 15.81 -10.17 -8.61
N HIS A 327 15.68 -11.42 -8.16
CA HIS A 327 16.76 -12.41 -8.15
C HIS A 327 16.95 -13.10 -9.50
N ALA A 328 15.86 -13.32 -10.23
CA ALA A 328 15.85 -14.07 -11.49
C ALA A 328 15.91 -13.15 -12.72
N MET A 329 16.80 -12.15 -12.73
CA MET A 329 17.16 -11.46 -13.98
C MET A 329 17.89 -12.43 -14.91
N ASP A 330 17.15 -13.36 -15.49
CA ASP A 330 17.54 -14.06 -16.69
C ASP A 330 17.43 -13.07 -17.87
N SER A 331 17.97 -13.48 -19.03
CA SER A 331 17.91 -12.66 -20.24
C SER A 331 16.48 -12.26 -20.62
N ALA A 332 15.45 -13.01 -20.19
CA ALA A 332 14.06 -12.70 -20.52
C ALA A 332 13.52 -11.53 -19.68
N GLU A 333 13.88 -11.41 -18.40
CA GLU A 333 13.46 -10.27 -17.58
C GLU A 333 14.20 -8.97 -17.97
N GLN A 334 15.47 -9.06 -18.38
CA GLN A 334 16.19 -7.94 -19.00
C GLN A 334 15.54 -7.50 -20.33
N LEU A 335 15.17 -8.45 -21.19
CA LEU A 335 14.43 -8.16 -22.41
C LEU A 335 13.04 -7.59 -22.11
N ALA A 336 12.38 -8.04 -21.04
CA ALA A 336 11.11 -7.48 -20.60
C ALA A 336 11.26 -6.03 -20.11
N GLU A 337 12.34 -5.70 -19.41
CA GLU A 337 12.68 -4.33 -19.00
C GLU A 337 12.93 -3.43 -20.20
N VAL A 338 13.75 -3.87 -21.16
CA VAL A 338 13.95 -3.16 -22.43
C VAL A 338 12.62 -2.99 -23.17
N GLY A 339 11.80 -4.04 -23.24
CA GLY A 339 10.49 -4.01 -23.87
C GLY A 339 9.54 -3.02 -23.19
N ARG A 340 9.59 -2.91 -21.86
CA ARG A 340 8.83 -1.91 -21.10
C ARG A 340 9.32 -0.49 -21.37
N LEU A 341 10.64 -0.27 -21.34
CA LEU A 341 11.23 1.03 -21.68
C LEU A 341 10.88 1.46 -23.11
N VAL A 342 10.88 0.54 -24.07
CA VAL A 342 10.39 0.80 -25.43
C VAL A 342 8.91 1.18 -25.43
N ARG A 343 8.05 0.55 -24.62
CA ARG A 343 6.65 0.97 -24.49
C ARG A 343 6.52 2.38 -23.94
N TRP A 344 7.31 2.74 -22.92
CA TRP A 344 7.38 4.12 -22.44
C TRP A 344 7.84 5.07 -23.55
N GLY A 345 8.88 4.72 -24.30
CA GLY A 345 9.38 5.52 -25.42
C GLY A 345 8.40 5.64 -26.59
N LEU A 346 7.54 4.64 -26.81
CA LEU A 346 6.45 4.72 -27.80
C LEU A 346 5.34 5.65 -27.29
N ALA A 347 4.99 5.56 -26.01
CA ALA A 347 4.00 6.44 -25.38
C ALA A 347 4.50 7.90 -25.28
N ASP A 348 5.82 8.08 -25.20
CA ASP A 348 6.52 9.36 -25.26
C ASP A 348 6.36 10.09 -26.60
N ALA A 349 5.83 9.44 -27.64
CA ALA A 349 5.57 10.03 -28.97
C ALA A 349 6.77 10.80 -29.56
N GLY A 350 8.00 10.45 -29.15
CA GLY A 350 9.24 11.08 -29.62
C GLY A 350 9.64 12.38 -28.90
N THR A 351 9.05 12.73 -27.75
CA THR A 351 9.48 13.94 -27.02
C THR A 351 10.87 13.82 -26.35
N GLY A 352 11.35 12.60 -26.15
CA GLY A 352 12.63 12.30 -25.54
C GLY A 352 12.63 12.40 -24.01
N LYS A 353 11.48 12.65 -23.37
CA LYS A 353 11.40 12.87 -21.92
C LYS A 353 11.65 11.59 -21.14
N VAL A 354 11.06 10.48 -21.59
CA VAL A 354 11.30 9.15 -20.99
C VAL A 354 12.79 8.80 -20.99
N TRP A 355 13.48 9.03 -22.12
CA TRP A 355 14.90 8.70 -22.23
C TRP A 355 15.77 9.56 -21.29
N LYS A 356 15.47 10.86 -21.17
CA LYS A 356 16.18 11.74 -20.21
C LYS A 356 15.95 11.32 -18.76
N ALA A 357 14.70 11.03 -18.39
CA ALA A 357 14.36 10.60 -17.04
C ALA A 357 14.96 9.23 -16.69
N TRP A 358 15.15 8.37 -17.69
CA TRP A 358 15.83 7.08 -17.55
C TRP A 358 17.36 7.22 -17.46
N GLU A 359 17.99 8.07 -18.26
CA GLU A 359 19.44 8.34 -18.17
C GLU A 359 19.83 8.91 -16.80
N ALA A 360 18.94 9.67 -16.15
CA ALA A 360 19.15 10.16 -14.79
C ALA A 360 19.11 9.07 -13.69
N GLN A 361 18.81 7.81 -14.05
CA GLN A 361 18.74 6.66 -13.15
C GLN A 361 20.09 5.91 -13.02
N GLU A 362 20.96 6.00 -14.02
CA GLU A 362 22.35 5.46 -13.98
C GLU A 362 23.30 6.44 -13.28
#